data_AF-A0A965AFS8-F1
#
_entry.id   AF-A0A965AFS8-F1
#
_cell.length_a   1.000
_cell.length_b   1.000
_cell.length_c   1.000
_cell.angle_alpha   90.00
_cell.angle_beta   90.00
_cell.angle_gamma   90.00
#
_symmetry.space_group_name_H-M   'P 1'
#
loop_
_entity.id
_entity.type
_entity.pdbx_description
1 polymer ?
#
loop_
_entity_poly.entity_id
_entity_poly.type
_entity_poly.pdbx_seq_one_letter_code
_entity_poly.pdbx_strand_id
1 'polypeptide(L)' 'MAGKTDQIKDVITELGRNKFEPRAQRYDEEASFPFENYDDMRDAGILAMTVPQSLGGLGVEYADYALLAAEMGRWCGAT' A
#
# COMPACT_ATOMS: atom_id res chain seq x y z
N MET A 1 -5.67 18.13 -6.42
CA MET A 1 -6.13 16.76 -6.13
C MET A 1 -5.14 15.69 -6.63
N ALA A 2 -4.37 15.90 -7.70
CA ALA A 2 -3.27 14.99 -8.09
C ALA A 2 -2.17 14.82 -7.02
N GLY A 3 -1.79 15.89 -6.33
CA GLY A 3 -0.64 15.86 -5.41
C GLY A 3 -0.75 14.91 -4.22
N LYS A 4 -1.97 14.51 -3.80
CA LYS A 4 -2.14 13.58 -2.67
C LYS A 4 -1.95 12.12 -3.11
N THR A 5 -2.48 11.76 -4.29
CA THR A 5 -2.29 10.44 -4.89
C THR A 5 -0.81 10.20 -5.20
N ASP A 6 -0.13 11.20 -5.76
CA ASP A 6 1.31 11.10 -6.06
C ASP A 6 2.15 10.87 -4.79
N GLN A 7 1.86 11.60 -3.71
CA GLN A 7 2.54 11.41 -2.42
C GLN A 7 2.34 10.00 -1.85
N ILE A 8 1.13 9.46 -1.90
CA ILE A 8 0.86 8.10 -1.41
C ILE A 8 1.55 7.08 -2.30
N LYS A 9 1.57 7.30 -3.62
CA LYS A 9 2.28 6.45 -4.56
C LYS A 9 3.78 6.42 -4.28
N ASP A 10 4.40 7.55 -3.93
CA ASP A 10 5.82 7.60 -3.56
C ASP A 10 6.10 6.79 -2.28
N VAL A 11 5.21 6.88 -1.28
CA VAL A 11 5.29 6.05 -0.06
C VAL A 11 5.18 4.56 -0.40
N ILE A 12 4.21 4.17 -1.25
CA ILE A 12 4.05 2.78 -1.70
C ILE A 12 5.28 2.32 -2.47
N THR A 13 5.86 3.17 -3.32
CA THR A 13 7.06 2.83 -4.11
C THR A 13 8.25 2.54 -3.19
N GLU A 14 8.44 3.35 -2.14
CA GLU A 14 9.52 3.17 -1.18
C GLU A 14 9.34 1.91 -0.33
N LEU A 15 8.12 1.64 0.16
CA LEU A 15 7.80 0.38 0.85
C LEU A 15 7.96 -0.82 -0.09
N GLY A 16 7.47 -0.68 -1.31
CA GLY A 16 7.54 -1.67 -2.37
C GLY A 16 8.96 -2.16 -2.60
N ARG A 17 9.85 -1.22 -2.90
CA ARG A 17 11.25 -1.48 -3.21
C ARG A 17 12.05 -2.04 -2.03
N ASN A 18 11.83 -1.49 -0.83
CA ASN A 18 12.71 -1.79 0.31
C ASN A 18 12.15 -2.86 1.25
N LYS A 19 10.85 -3.16 1.20
CA LYS A 19 10.17 -4.04 2.15
C LYS A 19 9.36 -5.14 1.46
N PHE A 20 8.53 -4.79 0.48
CA PHE A 20 7.59 -5.77 -0.09
C PHE A 20 8.27 -6.72 -1.07
N GLU A 21 9.05 -6.20 -2.03
CA GLU A 21 9.76 -6.98 -3.05
C GLU A 21 10.71 -8.03 -2.43
N PRO A 22 11.56 -7.70 -1.43
CA PRO A 22 12.43 -8.70 -0.80
C PRO A 22 11.69 -9.84 -0.08
N ARG A 23 10.43 -9.62 0.33
CA ARG A 23 9.61 -10.62 1.03
C ARG A 23 8.67 -11.40 0.11
N ALA A 24 8.41 -10.90 -1.10
CA ALA A 24 7.35 -11.39 -1.97
C ALA A 24 7.50 -12.89 -2.31
N GLN A 25 8.72 -13.34 -2.62
CA GLN A 25 8.98 -14.75 -2.95
C GLN A 25 8.64 -15.68 -1.77
N ARG A 26 9.00 -15.31 -0.54
CA ARG A 26 8.68 -16.12 0.65
C ARG A 26 7.17 -16.29 0.81
N TYR A 27 6.40 -15.22 0.63
CA TYR A 27 4.94 -15.29 0.77
C TYR A 27 4.27 -16.14 -0.33
N ASP A 28 4.82 -16.12 -1.55
CA ASP A 28 4.36 -16.99 -2.64
C ASP A 28 4.63 -18.47 -2.32
N GLU A 29 5.87 -18.82 -1.94
CA GLU A 29 6.28 -20.20 -1.64
C GLU A 29 5.53 -20.80 -0.44
N GLU A 30 5.32 -20.00 0.61
CA GLU A 30 4.68 -20.44 1.84
C GLU A 30 3.14 -20.37 1.79
N ALA A 31 2.56 -19.72 0.76
CA ALA A 31 1.15 -19.37 0.70
C ALA A 31 0.64 -18.70 1.99
N SER A 32 1.46 -17.81 2.56
CA SER A 32 1.23 -17.18 3.86
C SER A 32 0.76 -15.72 3.70
N PHE A 33 0.00 -15.23 4.69
CA PHE A 33 -0.49 -13.85 4.67
C PHE A 33 0.63 -12.86 5.01
N PRO A 34 0.78 -11.74 4.27
CA PRO A 34 1.92 -10.84 4.43
C PRO A 34 1.75 -9.85 5.59
N PHE A 35 1.64 -10.35 6.83
CA PHE A 35 1.47 -9.53 8.03
C PHE A 35 2.48 -8.38 8.12
N GLU A 36 3.77 -8.64 7.83
CA GLU A 36 4.80 -7.60 7.90
C GLU A 36 4.55 -6.44 6.92
N ASN A 37 3.95 -6.71 5.75
CA ASN A 37 3.66 -5.65 4.78
C ASN A 37 2.49 -4.78 5.28
N TYR A 38 1.48 -5.39 5.90
CA TYR A 38 0.37 -4.65 6.52
C TYR A 38 0.82 -3.84 7.74
N ASP A 39 1.78 -4.36 8.51
CA ASP A 39 2.41 -3.61 9.60
C ASP A 39 3.16 -2.37 9.08
N ASP A 40 3.97 -2.52 8.03
CA ASP A 40 4.67 -1.40 7.39
C ASP A 40 3.68 -0.35 6.82
N MET A 41 2.57 -0.80 6.20
CA MET A 41 1.52 0.11 5.70
C MET A 41 0.79 0.84 6.82
N ARG A 42 0.60 0.20 7.98
CA ARG A 42 0.02 0.82 9.18
C ARG A 42 0.94 1.93 9.68
N ASP A 43 2.22 1.63 9.80
CA ASP A 43 3.22 2.57 10.32
C ASP A 43 3.42 3.75 9.35
N ALA A 44 3.28 3.51 8.05
CA ALA A 44 3.26 4.56 7.02
C ALA A 44 1.94 5.35 6.95
N GLY A 45 0.90 4.94 7.68
CA GLY A 45 -0.38 5.64 7.76
C GLY A 45 -1.27 5.51 6.52
N ILE A 46 -1.04 4.52 5.66
CA ILE A 46 -1.75 4.39 4.37
C ILE A 46 -2.90 3.36 4.39
N LEU A 47 -3.07 2.58 5.46
CA LEU A 47 -4.19 1.62 5.57
C LEU A 47 -5.57 2.29 5.58
N ALA A 48 -5.67 3.53 6.04
CA ALA A 48 -6.92 4.30 6.10
C ALA A 48 -7.11 5.22 4.87
N MET A 49 -6.47 4.90 3.72
CA MET A 49 -6.41 5.84 2.60
C MET A 49 -7.79 6.23 2.05
N THR A 50 -8.73 5.29 1.93
CA THR A 50 -10.10 5.55 1.43
C THR A 50 -11.08 5.98 2.52
N VAL A 51 -10.67 5.96 3.79
CA VAL A 51 -11.54 6.39 4.90
C VAL A 51 -11.75 7.91 4.80
N PRO A 52 -12.98 8.43 4.95
CA PRO A 52 -13.25 9.86 4.92
C PRO A 52 -12.41 10.64 5.93
N GLN A 53 -11.99 11.86 5.55
CA GLN A 53 -11.19 12.71 6.44
C GLN A 53 -11.92 13.07 7.75
N SER A 54 -13.25 13.19 7.72
CA SER A 54 -14.10 13.40 8.91
C SER A 54 -14.04 12.25 9.92
N LEU A 55 -13.57 11.07 9.49
CA LEU A 55 -13.37 9.88 10.31
C LEU A 55 -11.88 9.58 10.56
N GLY A 56 -10.99 10.52 10.22
CA GLY A 56 -9.55 10.41 10.46
C GLY A 56 -8.75 9.71 9.35
N GLY A 57 -9.36 9.44 8.19
CA GLY A 57 -8.66 8.86 7.04
C GLY A 57 -8.08 9.87 6.05
N LEU A 58 -7.63 9.38 4.90
CA LEU A 58 -7.05 10.22 3.86
C LEU A 58 -8.06 10.67 2.79
N GLY A 59 -9.27 10.10 2.72
CA GLY A 59 -10.30 10.49 1.77
C GLY A 59 -9.85 10.33 0.30
N VAL A 60 -9.08 9.29 0.01
CA VAL A 60 -8.71 8.91 -1.37
C VAL A 60 -9.94 8.36 -2.08
N GLU A 61 -10.21 8.91 -3.25
CA GLU A 61 -11.31 8.47 -4.11
C GLU A 61 -11.03 7.08 -4.70
N TYR A 62 -12.09 6.33 -4.99
CA TYR A 62 -11.95 4.95 -5.44
C TYR A 62 -11.12 4.79 -6.73
N ALA A 63 -11.20 5.75 -7.64
CA ALA A 63 -10.41 5.74 -8.88
C ALA A 63 -8.90 5.87 -8.61
N ASP A 64 -8.51 6.73 -7.68
CA ASP A 64 -7.12 6.88 -7.25
C ASP A 64 -6.65 5.64 -6.47
N TYR A 65 -7.52 5.07 -5.63
CA TYR A 65 -7.24 3.81 -4.93
C TYR A 65 -6.88 2.68 -5.90
N ALA A 66 -7.59 2.54 -7.02
CA ALA A 66 -7.29 1.50 -8.00
C ALA A 66 -5.85 1.61 -8.55
N LEU A 67 -5.36 2.83 -8.77
CA LEU A 67 -3.98 3.08 -9.20
C LEU A 67 -2.97 2.77 -8.10
N LEU A 68 -3.27 3.16 -6.86
CA LEU A 68 -2.42 2.89 -5.70
C LEU A 68 -2.36 1.38 -5.37
N ALA A 69 -3.48 0.68 -5.49
CA ALA A 69 -3.55 -0.78 -5.33
C ALA A 69 -2.74 -1.51 -6.41
N ALA A 70 -2.83 -1.05 -7.67
CA ALA A 70 -1.98 -1.58 -8.74
C ALA A 70 -0.49 -1.35 -8.46
N GLU A 71 -0.12 -0.19 -7.88
CA GLU A 71 1.26 0.07 -7.48
C GLU A 71 1.71 -0.82 -6.32
N MET A 72 0.86 -1.11 -5.31
CA MET A 72 1.19 -2.07 -4.24
C MET A 72 1.45 -3.48 -4.83
N GLY A 73 0.53 -3.95 -5.69
CA GLY A 73 0.62 -5.26 -6.32
C GLY A 73 1.81 -5.44 -7.26
N ARG A 74 2.39 -4.35 -7.80
CA ARG A 74 3.63 -4.38 -8.59
C ARG A 74 4.79 -5.01 -7.81
N TRP A 75 4.84 -4.80 -6.49
CA TRP A 75 5.95 -5.22 -5.63
C TRP A 75 5.69 -6.53 -4.91
N CYS A 76 4.43 -6.82 -4.54
CA CYS A 76 4.03 -8.10 -3.96
C CYS A 76 2.55 -8.37 -4.26
N GLY A 77 2.25 -9.40 -5.05
CA GLY A 77 0.86 -9.72 -5.43
C GLY A 77 -0.02 -10.22 -4.29
N ALA A 78 0.57 -10.63 -3.16
CA ALA A 78 -0.17 -11.02 -1.96
C ALA A 78 -0.55 -9.82 -1.06
N THR A 79 -0.02 -8.63 -1.35
CA THR A 79 -0.26 -7.39 -0.61
C THR A 79 -1.37 -6.59 -1.27
#